data_AF-A0A660XHL2-F1
#
_entry.id   AF-A0A660XHL2-F1
#
_cell.length_a   1.000
_cell.length_b   1.000
_cell.length_c   1.000
_cell.angle_alpha   90.00
_cell.angle_beta   90.00
_cell.angle_gamma   90.00
#
_symmetry.space_group_name_H-M   'P 1'
#
loop_
_entity.id
_entity.type
_entity.pdbx_description
1 polymer ?
#
loop_
_entity_poly.entity_id
_entity_poly.type
_entity_poly.pdbx_seq_one_letter_code
_entity_poly.pdbx_strand_id
1 'polypeptide(L)'
;MKFHKSFSRAILFLLSGLLISSGFAQDKKDKKEKSPYRFTIVTEVKRTPVKNQYRTGTCWCFATISFLESELLRMGRGEVDLSEMYVVRHTYPMKAESYIRLHGNATFGQGGESHDVIDQIRRYG
;
A
#
# COMPACT_ATOMS: atom_id res chain seq x y z
N MET A 1 44.06 -49.63 15.87
CA MET A 1 43.29 -48.92 14.81
C MET A 1 42.00 -48.27 15.37
N LYS A 2 42.05 -47.56 16.51
CA LYS A 2 40.91 -46.84 17.12
C LYS A 2 41.02 -45.31 17.06
N PHE A 3 42.21 -44.79 16.72
CA PHE A 3 42.52 -43.36 16.73
C PHE A 3 41.80 -42.57 15.61
N HIS A 4 41.66 -43.17 14.43
CA HIS A 4 41.08 -42.53 13.25
C HIS A 4 39.56 -42.26 13.36
N LYS A 5 38.83 -43.11 14.10
CA LYS A 5 37.37 -42.96 14.31
C LYS A 5 37.03 -41.88 15.34
N SER A 6 37.90 -41.65 16.34
CA SER A 6 37.72 -40.59 17.33
C SER A 6 37.97 -39.20 16.72
N PHE A 7 39.02 -39.09 15.88
CA PHE A 7 39.37 -37.86 15.17
C PHE A 7 38.30 -37.45 14.14
N SER A 8 37.74 -38.43 13.41
CA SER A 8 36.63 -38.18 12.46
C SER A 8 35.33 -37.73 13.16
N ARG A 9 35.03 -38.24 14.36
CA ARG A 9 33.89 -37.78 15.16
C ARG A 9 34.12 -36.38 15.72
N ALA A 10 35.34 -36.06 16.15
CA ALA A 10 35.69 -34.71 16.61
C ALA A 10 35.56 -33.67 15.50
N ILE A 11 35.95 -34.00 14.27
CA ILE A 11 35.77 -33.14 13.08
C ILE A 11 34.29 -32.97 12.73
N LEU A 12 33.48 -34.04 12.82
CA LEU A 12 32.03 -33.97 12.58
C LEU A 12 31.32 -33.06 13.60
N PHE A 13 31.71 -33.13 14.88
CA PHE A 13 31.20 -32.25 15.92
C PHE A 13 31.62 -30.78 15.70
N LEU A 14 32.87 -30.53 15.29
CA LEU A 14 33.37 -29.19 14.94
C LEU A 14 32.67 -28.59 13.72
N LEU A 15 32.41 -29.37 12.66
CA LEU A 15 31.65 -28.91 11.49
C LEU A 15 30.17 -28.65 11.81
N SER A 16 29.56 -29.45 12.69
CA SER A 16 28.16 -29.22 13.12
C SER A 16 28.00 -27.94 13.95
N GLY A 17 29.01 -27.56 14.75
CA GLY A 17 29.00 -26.32 15.52
C GLY A 17 29.16 -25.06 14.66
N LEU A 18 29.84 -25.17 13.51
CA LEU A 18 30.04 -24.04 12.59
C LEU A 18 28.77 -23.66 11.79
N LEU A 19 27.81 -24.58 11.68
CA LEU A 19 26.53 -24.35 10.98
C LEU A 19 25.47 -23.67 11.88
N ILE A 20 25.69 -23.57 13.19
CA ILE A 20 24.71 -23.01 14.14
C ILE A 20 24.93 -21.50 14.36
N SER A 21 26.06 -20.93 13.93
CA SER A 21 26.39 -19.51 14.15
C SER A 21 25.79 -18.53 13.12
N SER A 22 25.02 -19.00 12.13
CA SER A 22 24.32 -18.14 11.15
C SER A 22 23.01 -17.54 11.65
N GLY A 23 22.60 -17.82 12.89
CA GLY A 23 21.28 -17.49 13.44
C GLY A 23 21.14 -16.15 14.16
N PHE A 24 22.14 -15.26 14.15
CA PHE A 24 21.95 -13.91 14.69
C PHE A 24 21.26 -13.03 13.65
N ALA A 25 19.93 -13.14 13.60
CA ALA A 25 19.09 -12.08 13.06
C ALA A 25 19.38 -10.81 13.88
N GLN A 26 20.17 -9.90 13.33
CA GLN A 26 20.32 -8.57 13.90
C GLN A 26 18.93 -7.93 13.91
N ASP A 27 18.37 -7.71 15.10
CA ASP A 27 17.28 -6.76 15.27
C ASP A 27 17.71 -5.46 14.58
N LYS A 28 17.09 -5.17 13.43
CA LYS A 28 17.19 -3.85 12.82
C LYS A 28 16.55 -2.88 13.80
N LYS A 29 17.34 -2.36 14.73
CA LYS A 29 17.01 -1.12 15.42
C LYS A 29 16.92 -0.07 14.34
N ASP A 30 15.70 0.18 13.86
CA ASP A 30 15.39 1.32 13.01
C ASP A 30 15.89 2.56 13.76
N LYS A 31 17.09 3.02 13.38
CA LYS A 31 17.58 4.34 13.76
C LYS A 31 16.68 5.31 13.02
N LYS A 32 15.53 5.64 13.61
CA LYS A 32 14.71 6.76 13.18
C LYS A 32 15.55 8.01 13.42
N GLU A 33 16.30 8.42 12.40
CA GLU A 33 16.89 9.74 12.33
C GLU A 33 15.77 10.74 12.65
N LYS A 34 15.97 11.55 13.70
CA LYS A 34 15.01 12.60 14.03
C LYS A 34 15.03 13.58 12.87
N SER A 35 13.93 13.61 12.12
CA SER A 35 13.75 14.53 10.99
C SER A 35 14.12 15.96 11.42
N PRO A 36 14.88 16.72 10.62
CA PRO A 36 15.22 18.10 10.94
C PRO A 36 13.98 19.02 10.90
N TYR A 37 12.87 18.56 10.32
CA TYR A 37 11.65 19.34 10.16
C TYR A 37 10.78 19.28 11.42
N ARG A 38 10.36 20.46 11.90
CA ARG A 38 9.37 20.61 12.96
C ARG A 38 8.16 21.36 12.42
N PHE A 39 7.00 20.72 12.47
CA PHE A 39 5.74 21.31 12.04
C PHE A 39 4.85 21.57 13.25
N THR A 40 4.21 22.75 13.28
CA THR A 40 3.18 23.11 14.25
C THR A 40 1.85 23.19 13.52
N ILE A 41 0.85 22.45 13.99
CA ILE A 41 -0.49 22.50 13.40
C ILE A 41 -1.14 23.83 13.80
N VAL A 42 -1.41 24.68 12.81
CA VAL A 42 -2.18 25.92 13.00
C VAL A 42 -3.68 25.64 12.91
N THR A 43 -4.07 24.73 12.03
CA THR A 43 -5.46 24.32 11.81
C THR A 43 -5.47 22.90 11.26
N GLU A 44 -6.41 22.08 11.72
CA GLU A 44 -6.63 20.72 11.26
C GLU A 44 -8.10 20.55 10.89
N VAL A 45 -8.35 19.97 9.71
CA VAL A 45 -9.70 19.62 9.23
C VAL A 45 -9.97 18.17 9.58
N LYS A 46 -11.21 17.86 9.97
CA LYS A 46 -11.64 16.49 10.23
C LYS A 46 -11.49 15.65 8.96
N ARG A 47 -10.90 14.46 9.12
CA ARG A 47 -10.67 13.48 8.07
C ARG A 47 -10.78 12.07 8.64
N THR A 48 -10.99 11.09 7.79
CA THR A 48 -11.03 9.66 8.15
C THR A 48 -9.62 9.07 8.33
N PRO A 49 -9.47 7.86 8.86
CA PRO A 49 -8.17 7.19 8.99
C PRO A 49 -7.38 7.13 7.67
N VAL A 50 -6.05 7.11 7.78
CA VAL A 50 -5.15 7.01 6.62
C VAL A 50 -5.39 5.68 5.91
N LYS A 51 -5.63 5.74 4.61
CA LYS A 51 -5.85 4.59 3.73
C LYS A 51 -4.56 4.19 3.00
N ASN A 52 -4.53 2.98 2.41
CA ASN A 52 -3.37 2.46 1.68
C ASN A 52 -3.79 1.80 0.36
N GLN A 53 -3.49 2.46 -0.77
CA GLN A 53 -3.74 1.93 -2.12
C GLN A 53 -2.85 0.74 -2.50
N TYR A 54 -1.84 0.43 -1.69
CA TYR A 54 -0.87 -0.64 -1.91
C TYR A 54 -0.25 -0.55 -3.32
N ARG A 55 -0.07 -1.68 -4.01
CA ARG A 55 0.58 -1.78 -5.32
C ARG A 55 -0.40 -1.50 -6.47
N THR A 56 -1.10 -0.37 -6.41
CA THR A 56 -2.06 0.05 -7.44
C THR A 56 -1.88 1.54 -7.77
N GLY A 57 -2.18 1.91 -9.01
CA GLY A 57 -2.20 3.29 -9.50
C GLY A 57 -3.52 4.03 -9.26
N THR A 58 -4.21 3.75 -8.15
CA THR A 58 -5.57 4.27 -7.87
C THR A 58 -5.60 5.46 -6.93
N CYS A 59 -4.51 6.22 -6.81
CA CYS A 59 -4.43 7.40 -5.93
C CYS A 59 -5.54 8.42 -6.20
N TRP A 60 -5.94 8.57 -7.46
CA TRP A 60 -7.07 9.40 -7.89
C TRP A 60 -8.36 9.03 -7.16
N CYS A 61 -8.64 7.74 -6.98
CA CYS A 61 -9.82 7.27 -6.28
C CYS A 61 -9.71 7.45 -4.76
N PHE A 62 -8.57 7.07 -4.17
CA PHE A 62 -8.31 7.21 -2.72
C PHE A 62 -8.32 8.68 -2.27
N ALA A 63 -7.73 9.58 -3.06
CA ALA A 63 -7.70 11.00 -2.76
C ALA A 63 -9.10 11.62 -2.82
N THR A 64 -9.87 11.32 -3.87
CA THR A 64 -11.24 11.85 -3.99
C THR A 64 -12.18 11.26 -2.94
N ILE A 65 -12.09 9.96 -2.62
CA ILE A 65 -12.89 9.38 -1.54
C ILE A 65 -12.54 9.99 -0.19
N SER A 66 -11.26 10.16 0.14
CA SER A 66 -10.83 10.86 1.37
C SER A 66 -11.41 12.28 1.46
N PHE A 67 -11.45 13.00 0.33
CA PHE A 67 -12.12 14.30 0.26
C PHE A 67 -13.62 14.20 0.52
N LEU A 68 -14.33 13.27 -0.13
CA LEU A 68 -15.77 13.08 0.05
C LEU A 68 -16.14 12.66 1.47
N GLU A 69 -15.37 11.77 2.08
CA GLU A 69 -15.53 11.37 3.48
C GLU A 69 -15.32 12.56 4.44
N SER A 70 -14.33 13.41 4.16
CA SER A 70 -14.11 14.65 4.91
C SER A 70 -15.26 15.64 4.76
N GLU A 71 -15.87 15.72 3.56
CA GLU A 71 -17.08 16.51 3.34
C GLU A 71 -18.31 15.95 4.07
N LEU A 72 -18.47 14.62 4.15
CA LEU A 72 -19.51 13.98 4.95
C LEU A 72 -19.34 14.32 6.45
N LEU A 73 -18.11 14.30 6.95
CA LEU A 73 -17.78 14.77 8.30
C LEU A 73 -18.11 16.25 8.49
N ARG A 74 -17.76 17.11 7.53
CA ARG A 74 -18.07 18.56 7.55
C ARG A 74 -19.57 18.82 7.60
N MET A 75 -20.35 18.02 6.89
CA MET A 75 -21.82 18.13 6.80
C MET A 75 -22.57 17.46 7.96
N GLY A 76 -21.87 16.89 8.95
CA GLY A 76 -22.50 16.22 10.09
C GLY A 76 -23.17 14.88 9.74
N ARG A 77 -22.76 14.25 8.65
CA ARG A 77 -23.30 12.94 8.18
C ARG A 77 -22.65 11.73 8.89
N GLY A 78 -21.64 11.97 9.71
CA GLY A 78 -20.89 10.92 10.40
C GLY A 78 -19.67 10.43 9.61
N GLU A 79 -18.96 9.49 10.19
CA GLU A 79 -17.81 8.83 9.56
C GLU A 79 -18.30 7.65 8.70
N VAL A 80 -17.83 7.61 7.46
CA VAL A 80 -18.16 6.57 6.48
C VAL A 80 -16.86 6.10 5.84
N ASP A 81 -16.78 4.81 5.54
CA ASP A 81 -15.70 4.18 4.79
C ASP A 81 -16.22 3.80 3.41
N LEU A 82 -15.92 4.61 2.39
CA LEU A 82 -16.38 4.38 1.02
C LEU A 82 -15.43 3.44 0.29
N SER A 83 -15.96 2.53 -0.51
CA SER A 83 -15.13 1.55 -1.23
C SER A 83 -14.50 2.15 -2.49
N GLU A 84 -13.19 2.43 -2.45
CA GLU A 84 -12.45 2.87 -3.64
C GLU A 84 -12.51 1.82 -4.75
N MET A 85 -12.46 0.54 -4.38
CA MET A 85 -12.47 -0.54 -5.35
C MET A 85 -13.82 -0.72 -6.05
N TYR A 86 -14.92 -0.28 -5.42
CA TYR A 86 -16.22 -0.21 -6.09
C TYR A 86 -16.19 0.78 -7.24
N VAL A 87 -15.66 1.99 -7.01
CA VAL A 87 -15.49 3.01 -8.04
C VAL A 87 -14.53 2.52 -9.14
N VAL A 88 -13.34 2.03 -8.75
CA VAL A 88 -12.32 1.53 -9.70
C VAL A 88 -12.87 0.44 -10.61
N ARG A 89 -13.67 -0.48 -10.06
CA ARG A 89 -14.33 -1.56 -10.82
C ARG A 89 -15.26 -1.03 -11.91
N HIS A 90 -15.94 0.09 -11.68
CA HIS A 90 -16.85 0.69 -12.66
C HIS A 90 -16.13 1.64 -13.64
N THR A 91 -15.02 2.24 -13.23
CA THR A 91 -14.20 3.10 -14.10
C THR A 91 -13.45 2.31 -15.17
N TYR A 92 -12.77 1.22 -14.81
CA TYR A 92 -11.89 0.52 -15.76
C TYR A 92 -12.59 -0.02 -17.02
N PRO A 93 -13.81 -0.59 -16.95
CA PRO A 93 -14.57 -0.96 -18.16
C PRO A 93 -14.83 0.22 -19.11
N MET A 94 -15.16 1.40 -18.58
CA MET A 94 -15.36 2.62 -19.38
C MET A 94 -14.07 3.05 -20.10
N LYS A 95 -12.92 2.90 -19.42
CA LYS A 95 -11.61 3.15 -20.03
C LYS A 95 -11.28 2.15 -21.13
N ALA A 96 -11.58 0.87 -20.91
CA ALA A 96 -11.41 -0.16 -21.94
C ALA A 96 -12.31 0.10 -23.15
N GLU A 97 -13.57 0.49 -22.93
CA GLU A 97 -14.48 0.87 -24.01
C GLU A 97 -13.92 2.06 -24.81
N SER A 98 -13.44 3.10 -24.12
CA SER A 98 -12.84 4.28 -24.76
C SER A 98 -11.58 3.92 -25.57
N TYR A 99 -10.73 3.04 -25.03
CA TYR A 99 -9.57 2.51 -25.74
C TYR A 99 -9.96 1.82 -27.05
N ILE A 100 -10.99 0.97 -27.02
CA ILE A 100 -11.46 0.24 -28.21
C ILE A 100 -12.10 1.21 -29.21
N ARG A 101 -13.01 2.10 -28.76
CA ARG A 101 -13.74 3.05 -29.64
C ARG A 101 -12.81 4.05 -30.31
N LEU A 102 -11.73 4.43 -29.65
CA LEU A 102 -10.74 5.37 -30.18
C LEU A 102 -9.58 4.63 -30.88
N HIS A 103 -9.77 3.37 -31.26
CA HIS A 103 -8.80 2.59 -32.02
C HIS A 103 -7.40 2.54 -31.38
N GLY A 104 -7.36 2.43 -30.04
CA GLY A 104 -6.13 2.38 -29.25
C GLY A 104 -5.50 3.74 -28.93
N ASN A 105 -6.12 4.86 -29.34
CA ASN A 105 -5.59 6.20 -29.08
C ASN A 105 -5.94 6.75 -27.69
N ALA A 106 -6.80 6.08 -26.92
CA ALA A 106 -7.05 6.44 -25.52
C ALA A 106 -6.00 5.79 -24.60
N THR A 107 -5.78 6.33 -23.41
CA THR A 107 -4.92 5.68 -22.41
C THR A 107 -5.68 4.60 -21.63
N PHE A 108 -5.21 3.35 -21.70
CA PHE A 108 -5.71 2.25 -20.87
C PHE A 108 -4.71 1.89 -19.76
N GLY A 109 -4.63 2.74 -18.73
CA GLY A 109 -3.77 2.56 -17.56
C GLY A 109 -4.55 2.61 -16.24
N GLN A 110 -3.87 2.41 -15.11
CA GLN A 110 -4.49 2.39 -13.77
C GLN A 110 -4.90 3.77 -13.24
N GLY A 111 -4.28 4.84 -13.76
CA GLY A 111 -4.57 6.21 -13.34
C GLY A 111 -5.99 6.66 -13.69
N GLY A 112 -6.36 7.85 -13.26
CA GLY A 112 -7.68 8.44 -13.45
C GLY A 112 -7.70 9.82 -12.80
N GLU A 113 -8.86 10.43 -12.78
CA GLU A 113 -9.06 11.79 -12.30
C GLU A 113 -10.24 11.86 -11.32
N SER A 114 -10.34 12.96 -10.57
CA SER A 114 -11.41 13.11 -9.57
C SER A 114 -12.82 13.02 -10.19
N HIS A 115 -12.98 13.45 -11.44
CA HIS A 115 -14.27 13.38 -12.13
C HIS A 115 -14.68 11.93 -12.44
N ASP A 116 -13.73 11.01 -12.64
CA ASP A 116 -14.04 9.58 -12.82
C ASP A 116 -14.80 9.04 -11.61
N VAL A 117 -14.37 9.44 -10.40
CA VAL A 117 -14.99 9.03 -9.13
C VAL A 117 -16.40 9.59 -8.99
N ILE A 118 -16.56 10.90 -9.22
CA ILE A 118 -17.87 11.57 -9.14
C ILE A 118 -18.85 10.99 -10.17
N ASP A 119 -18.39 10.70 -11.38
CA ASP A 119 -19.21 10.12 -12.43
C ASP A 119 -19.62 8.68 -12.11
N GLN A 120 -18.72 7.86 -11.55
CA GLN A 120 -19.09 6.50 -11.15
C GLN A 120 -20.06 6.51 -9.97
N ILE A 121 -19.86 7.38 -8.98
CA ILE A 121 -20.80 7.54 -7.87
C ILE A 121 -22.19 7.91 -8.40
N ARG A 122 -22.25 8.85 -9.35
CA ARG A 122 -23.51 9.25 -9.98
C ARG A 122 -24.20 8.11 -10.73
N ARG A 123 -23.44 7.24 -11.40
CA ARG A 123 -23.98 6.15 -12.25
C ARG A 123 -24.30 4.88 -11.47
N TYR A 124 -23.53 4.58 -10.43
CA TYR A 124 -23.52 3.27 -9.78
C TYR A 124 -23.73 3.32 -8.26
N GLY A 125 -23.45 4.45 -7.59
CA GLY A 125 -23.66 4.60 -6.15
C GLY A 125 -22.64 5.49 -5.46
#